data_AF-A0A356QVU3-F1
#
_entry.id   AF-A0A356QVU3-F1
#
_cell.length_a   1.000
_cell.length_b   1.000
_cell.length_c   1.000
_cell.angle_alpha   90.00
_cell.angle_beta   90.00
_cell.angle_gamma   90.00
#
_symmetry.space_group_name_H-M   'P 1'
#
loop_
_entity.id
_entity.type
_entity.pdbx_description
1 polymer ?
#
loop_
_entity_poly.entity_id
_entity_poly.type
_entity_poly.pdbx_seq_one_letter_code
_entity_poly.pdbx_strand_id
1 'polypeptide(L)'
;ETLKMPLDQITVASPDTDGSPYNWGTTASRVTYTTGRAVNDAAEKVANKIKQHAAEIFDCNVEKVELREGGQVGIVGSTEVLPFAAISGRAHWAVGGPIIGEASVCYERATADPKRAVVLGLPFPRIGVMSFGALVVEVEIDEITGHVRVSRAWSALDVGRAINPTLVEVQIEGALVQGLGYALFEEMVWDSGRLSNPTLMDYKVPTIVEMPDVIESIIVESPEPDGPFGAKGAGEIGINAVAAAIANAINQATGARHYHLPMTSERVLNGLLSSEPHR
;
A
#
# COMPACT_ATOMS: atom_id res chain seq x y z
N GLU A 1 15.89 4.14 8.45
CA GLU A 1 16.17 2.81 9.03
C GLU A 1 17.54 2.24 8.63
N THR A 2 17.75 1.76 7.40
CA THR A 2 18.99 1.08 6.96
C THR A 2 20.27 1.88 7.23
N LEU A 3 20.26 3.16 6.89
CA LEU A 3 21.42 4.06 7.08
C LEU A 3 21.50 4.67 8.47
N LYS A 4 20.53 4.40 9.36
CA LYS A 4 20.47 4.98 10.72
C LYS A 4 20.51 6.52 10.74
N MET A 5 19.97 7.12 9.67
CA MET A 5 19.87 8.57 9.51
C MET A 5 18.46 9.06 9.86
N PRO A 6 18.34 10.29 10.40
CA PRO A 6 17.05 10.93 10.59
C PRO A 6 16.43 11.27 9.22
N LEU A 7 15.09 11.26 9.17
CA LEU A 7 14.34 11.43 7.93
C LEU A 7 14.55 12.80 7.27
N ASP A 8 14.80 13.84 8.08
CA ASP A 8 15.07 15.22 7.63
C ASP A 8 16.40 15.37 6.87
N GLN A 9 17.28 14.38 6.94
CA GLN A 9 18.51 14.30 6.15
C GLN A 9 18.36 13.44 4.88
N ILE A 10 17.16 12.94 4.59
CA ILE A 10 16.86 12.14 3.40
C ILE A 10 16.04 13.02 2.44
N THR A 11 16.53 13.17 1.21
CA THR A 11 15.79 13.83 0.12
C THR A 11 15.40 12.78 -0.92
N VAL A 12 14.15 12.84 -1.37
CA VAL A 12 13.63 12.02 -2.48
C VAL A 12 13.48 12.91 -3.70
N ALA A 13 14.09 12.54 -4.82
CA ALA A 13 13.93 13.25 -6.07
C ALA A 13 12.54 12.99 -6.67
N SER A 14 11.98 13.99 -7.35
CA SER A 14 10.78 13.80 -8.16
C SER A 14 11.07 12.79 -9.28
N PRO A 15 10.10 11.92 -9.64
CA PRO A 15 10.28 10.99 -10.75
C PRO A 15 10.56 11.73 -12.06
N ASP A 16 11.67 11.36 -12.71
CA ASP A 16 12.14 11.93 -13.98
C ASP A 16 12.84 10.82 -14.77
N THR A 17 12.43 10.57 -16.02
CA THR A 17 13.01 9.51 -16.86
C THR A 17 14.46 9.76 -17.25
N ASP A 18 14.94 11.01 -17.17
CA ASP A 18 16.35 11.33 -17.47
C ASP A 18 17.28 10.97 -16.30
N GLY A 19 16.76 10.96 -15.06
CA GLY A 19 17.57 10.74 -13.84
C GLY A 19 17.17 9.52 -13.00
N SER A 20 15.95 9.02 -13.14
CA SER A 20 15.42 7.92 -12.34
C SER A 20 15.64 6.58 -13.04
N PRO A 21 16.10 5.54 -12.32
CA PRO A 21 16.16 4.19 -12.86
C PRO A 21 14.79 3.70 -13.32
N TYR A 22 14.78 2.79 -14.29
CA TYR A 22 13.54 2.18 -14.79
C TYR A 22 12.70 1.58 -13.66
N ASN A 23 11.44 2.00 -13.60
CA ASN A 23 10.40 1.37 -12.80
C ASN A 23 9.23 1.01 -13.73
N TRP A 24 8.72 -0.22 -13.61
CA TRP A 24 7.61 -0.67 -14.46
C TRP A 24 6.32 0.14 -14.25
N GLY A 25 6.07 0.65 -13.03
CA GLY A 25 4.92 1.48 -12.73
C GLY A 25 4.37 1.31 -11.32
N THR A 26 3.56 2.30 -10.92
CA THR A 26 2.83 2.37 -9.64
C THR A 26 1.43 1.77 -9.81
N THR A 27 1.33 0.45 -9.64
CA THR A 27 0.06 -0.32 -9.71
C THR A 27 0.23 -1.64 -8.94
N ALA A 28 -0.84 -2.43 -8.77
CA ALA A 28 -0.83 -3.73 -8.11
C ALA A 28 -0.25 -3.70 -6.69
N SER A 29 -0.40 -2.56 -5.98
CA SER A 29 0.09 -2.33 -4.63
C SER A 29 1.57 -2.67 -4.42
N ARG A 30 2.37 -2.66 -5.50
CA ARG A 30 3.70 -3.27 -5.52
C ARG A 30 4.83 -2.37 -5.03
N VAL A 31 4.62 -1.05 -4.97
CA VAL A 31 5.72 -0.09 -4.83
C VAL A 31 6.44 -0.27 -3.50
N THR A 32 5.70 -0.31 -2.39
CA THR A 32 6.28 -0.57 -1.06
C THR A 32 7.09 -1.86 -1.06
N TYR A 33 6.53 -2.95 -1.59
CA TYR A 33 7.20 -4.25 -1.59
C TYR A 33 8.44 -4.28 -2.50
N THR A 34 8.29 -3.94 -3.79
CA THR A 34 9.36 -4.10 -4.79
C THR A 34 10.37 -2.95 -4.77
N THR A 35 9.87 -1.71 -4.82
CA THR A 35 10.74 -0.52 -4.85
C THR A 35 11.34 -0.30 -3.47
N GLY A 36 10.60 -0.55 -2.38
CA GLY A 36 11.14 -0.50 -1.03
C GLY A 36 12.29 -1.48 -0.80
N ARG A 37 12.20 -2.72 -1.33
CA ARG A 37 13.34 -3.67 -1.32
C ARG A 37 14.54 -3.13 -2.10
N ALA A 38 14.32 -2.66 -3.33
CA ALA A 38 15.41 -2.10 -4.13
C ALA A 38 16.09 -0.91 -3.43
N VAL A 39 15.32 -0.04 -2.76
CA VAL A 39 15.86 1.07 -1.96
C VAL A 39 16.62 0.55 -0.74
N ASN A 40 16.11 -0.46 -0.03
CA ASN A 40 16.80 -1.06 1.11
C ASN A 40 18.13 -1.69 0.68
N ASP A 41 18.14 -2.50 -0.38
CA ASP A 41 19.33 -3.17 -0.90
C ASP A 41 20.38 -2.15 -1.40
N ALA A 42 19.93 -1.06 -2.05
CA ALA A 42 20.81 0.04 -2.45
C ALA A 42 21.40 0.76 -1.23
N ALA A 43 20.59 0.99 -0.19
CA ALA A 43 21.04 1.59 1.07
C ALA A 43 22.02 0.69 1.84
N GLU A 44 21.86 -0.63 1.81
CA GLU A 44 22.82 -1.57 2.40
C GLU A 44 24.17 -1.52 1.68
N LYS A 45 24.19 -1.37 0.34
CA LYS A 45 25.44 -1.15 -0.40
C LYS A 45 26.11 0.18 -0.04
N VAL A 46 25.33 1.24 0.19
CA VAL A 46 25.86 2.51 0.72
C VAL A 46 26.44 2.32 2.14
N ALA A 47 25.70 1.63 3.02
CA ALA A 47 26.14 1.33 4.38
C ALA A 47 27.48 0.58 4.39
N ASN A 48 27.64 -0.43 3.53
CA ASN A 48 28.87 -1.20 3.42
C ASN A 48 30.06 -0.34 2.96
N LYS A 49 29.86 0.56 1.98
CA LYS A 49 30.90 1.51 1.55
C LYS A 49 31.26 2.50 2.66
N ILE A 50 30.26 3.00 3.41
CA ILE A 50 30.50 3.87 4.57
C ILE A 50 31.37 3.13 5.60
N LYS A 51 31.04 1.87 5.93
CA LYS A 51 31.81 1.06 6.86
C LYS A 51 33.24 0.83 6.38
N GLN A 52 33.46 0.57 5.08
CA GLN A 52 34.80 0.42 4.50
C GLN A 52 35.63 1.69 4.66
N HIS A 53 35.07 2.85 4.32
CA HIS A 53 35.77 4.13 4.51
C HIS A 53 36.07 4.40 5.99
N ALA A 54 35.14 4.08 6.89
CA ALA A 54 35.32 4.26 8.32
C ALA A 54 36.38 3.32 8.90
N ALA A 55 36.42 2.06 8.46
CA ALA A 55 37.41 1.07 8.86
C ALA A 55 38.84 1.54 8.55
N GLU A 56 39.04 2.16 7.38
CA GLU A 56 40.33 2.74 7.01
C GLU A 56 40.70 3.97 7.85
N ILE A 57 39.72 4.77 8.30
CA ILE A 57 39.98 5.91 9.20
C ILE A 57 40.32 5.43 10.62
N PHE A 58 39.60 4.42 11.09
CA PHE A 58 39.79 3.82 12.41
C PHE A 58 40.97 2.84 12.49
N ASP A 59 41.61 2.54 11.35
CA ASP A 59 42.65 1.51 11.22
C ASP A 59 42.22 0.17 11.83
N CYS A 60 41.01 -0.27 11.50
CA CYS A 60 40.41 -1.48 12.04
C CYS A 60 39.79 -2.37 10.96
N ASN A 61 39.41 -3.59 11.34
CA ASN A 61 38.65 -4.47 10.45
C ASN A 61 37.21 -3.93 10.28
N VAL A 62 36.68 -3.93 9.05
CA VAL A 62 35.33 -3.48 8.70
C VAL A 62 34.23 -4.20 9.49
N GLU A 63 34.45 -5.47 9.87
CA GLU A 63 33.50 -6.24 10.69
C GLU A 63 33.34 -5.68 12.11
N LYS A 64 34.29 -4.85 12.57
CA LYS A 64 34.20 -4.14 13.85
C LYS A 64 33.46 -2.80 13.72
N VAL A 65 33.01 -2.43 12.53
CA VAL A 65 32.39 -1.13 12.25
C VAL A 65 30.87 -1.27 12.20
N GLU A 66 30.19 -0.42 12.95
CA GLU A 66 28.74 -0.36 13.03
C GLU A 66 28.21 1.03 12.65
N LEU A 67 27.04 1.06 12.03
CA LEU A 67 26.28 2.31 11.89
C LEU A 67 25.58 2.61 13.21
N ARG A 68 25.50 3.90 13.55
CA ARG A 68 24.84 4.42 14.75
C ARG A 68 23.79 5.44 14.36
N GLU A 69 22.78 5.59 15.22
CA GLU A 69 21.70 6.55 15.04
C GLU A 69 22.24 7.98 14.83
N GLY A 70 21.53 8.76 14.02
CA GLY A 70 21.93 10.13 13.68
C GLY A 70 22.91 10.25 12.49
N GLY A 71 23.06 9.21 11.67
CA GLY A 71 23.97 9.22 10.51
C GLY A 71 25.43 9.18 10.94
N GLN A 72 25.75 8.26 11.85
CA GLN A 72 27.08 8.10 12.41
C GLN A 72 27.61 6.68 12.19
N VAL A 73 28.92 6.52 12.29
CA VAL A 73 29.61 5.24 12.23
C VAL A 73 30.63 5.16 13.37
N GLY A 74 30.76 4.00 13.99
CA GLY A 74 31.68 3.79 15.11
C GLY A 74 32.23 2.37 15.15
N ILE A 75 33.10 2.11 16.12
CA ILE A 75 33.64 0.77 16.38
C ILE A 75 32.80 0.09 17.47
N VAL A 76 32.41 -1.17 17.23
CA VAL A 76 31.64 -1.98 18.18
C VAL A 76 32.33 -2.00 19.55
N GLY A 77 31.60 -1.61 20.60
CA GLY A 77 32.11 -1.55 21.98
C GLY A 77 32.99 -0.34 22.31
N SER A 78 33.21 0.59 21.36
CA SER A 78 33.92 1.85 21.57
C SER A 78 32.97 3.04 21.62
N THR A 79 33.36 4.12 22.30
CA THR A 79 32.64 5.41 22.25
C THR A 79 33.03 6.27 21.06
N GLU A 80 34.07 5.89 20.31
CA GLU A 80 34.52 6.61 19.12
C GLU A 80 33.47 6.58 18.01
N VAL A 81 33.21 7.74 17.41
CA VAL A 81 32.24 7.93 16.33
C VAL A 81 32.74 8.93 15.31
N LEU A 82 32.32 8.73 14.06
CA LEU A 82 32.48 9.68 12.97
C LEU A 82 31.11 9.98 12.36
N PRO A 83 30.78 11.25 12.07
CA PRO A 83 29.58 11.58 11.32
C PRO A 83 29.76 11.18 9.84
N PHE A 84 28.66 10.85 9.15
CA PHE A 84 28.69 10.55 7.72
C PHE A 84 29.28 11.70 6.89
N ALA A 85 29.18 12.96 7.35
CA ALA A 85 29.85 14.09 6.72
C ALA A 85 31.38 13.93 6.64
N ALA A 86 32.02 13.38 7.67
CA ALA A 86 33.46 13.11 7.66
C ALA A 86 33.80 11.98 6.69
N ILE A 87 32.96 10.93 6.65
CA ILE A 87 33.11 9.82 5.70
C ILE A 87 32.97 10.30 4.25
N SER A 88 31.95 11.12 3.98
CA SER A 88 31.71 11.75 2.68
C SER A 88 32.89 12.65 2.28
N GLY A 89 33.41 13.44 3.22
CA GLY A 89 34.60 14.27 3.01
C GLY A 89 35.81 13.44 2.59
N ARG A 90 36.09 12.33 3.27
CA ARG A 90 37.16 11.42 2.87
C ARG A 90 36.93 10.82 1.49
N ALA A 91 35.72 10.32 1.22
CA ALA A 91 35.38 9.74 -0.08
C ALA A 91 35.64 10.76 -1.20
N HIS A 92 35.22 12.01 -1.02
CA HIS A 92 35.41 13.08 -2.00
C HIS A 92 36.89 13.47 -2.19
N TRP A 93 37.62 13.72 -1.11
CA TRP A 93 38.96 14.33 -1.19
C TRP A 93 40.13 13.35 -1.30
N ALA A 94 39.97 12.11 -0.80
CA ALA A 94 41.09 11.18 -0.66
C ALA A 94 40.97 9.91 -1.52
N VAL A 95 39.76 9.52 -1.93
CA VAL A 95 39.53 8.24 -2.64
C VAL A 95 38.97 8.45 -4.06
N GLY A 96 38.10 9.46 -4.25
CA GLY A 96 37.46 9.74 -5.54
C GLY A 96 35.99 9.33 -5.58
N GLY A 97 35.18 9.93 -4.69
CA GLY A 97 33.73 9.66 -4.53
C GLY A 97 32.86 9.99 -5.76
N PRO A 98 31.52 10.04 -5.63
CA PRO A 98 30.70 9.91 -4.43
C PRO A 98 30.41 8.46 -4.00
N ILE A 99 29.88 8.29 -2.78
CA ILE A 99 29.38 6.99 -2.32
C ILE A 99 28.01 6.74 -2.95
N ILE A 100 27.95 5.76 -3.86
CA ILE A 100 26.71 5.38 -4.57
C ILE A 100 26.38 3.91 -4.26
N GLY A 101 25.11 3.62 -4.00
CA GLY A 101 24.57 2.26 -3.99
C GLY A 101 23.46 2.13 -5.01
N GLU A 102 23.40 0.98 -5.67
CA GLU A 102 22.38 0.67 -6.67
C GLU A 102 21.84 -0.74 -6.44
N ALA A 103 20.55 -0.94 -6.67
CA ALA A 103 19.96 -2.28 -6.67
C ALA A 103 18.75 -2.31 -7.60
N SER A 104 18.45 -3.52 -8.06
CA SER A 104 17.28 -3.79 -8.89
C SER A 104 16.64 -5.08 -8.41
N VAL A 105 15.32 -5.08 -8.33
CA VAL A 105 14.53 -6.21 -7.86
C VAL A 105 13.63 -6.67 -9.00
N CYS A 106 13.80 -7.93 -9.39
CA CYS A 106 12.95 -8.62 -10.34
C CYS A 106 12.63 -10.02 -9.77
N TYR A 107 11.43 -10.53 -10.06
CA TYR A 107 11.04 -11.87 -9.62
C TYR A 107 11.84 -12.93 -10.40
N GLU A 108 12.45 -13.87 -9.71
CA GLU A 108 13.39 -14.84 -10.29
C GLU A 108 12.76 -15.86 -11.25
N ARG A 109 11.42 -16.05 -11.20
CA ARG A 109 10.73 -17.08 -11.98
C ARG A 109 10.04 -16.50 -13.21
N ALA A 110 10.53 -16.87 -14.39
CA ALA A 110 9.89 -16.56 -15.67
C ALA A 110 8.41 -16.99 -15.67
N THR A 111 7.53 -16.04 -15.97
CA THR A 111 6.06 -16.21 -16.03
C THR A 111 5.63 -16.82 -17.36
N ALA A 112 6.43 -16.57 -18.40
CA ALA A 112 6.24 -17.09 -19.74
C ALA A 112 7.49 -17.91 -20.12
N ASP A 113 7.28 -19.11 -20.66
CA ASP A 113 8.31 -19.81 -21.42
C ASP A 113 8.13 -19.43 -22.90
N PRO A 114 8.93 -18.48 -23.43
CA PRO A 114 8.79 -18.03 -24.82
C PRO A 114 9.09 -19.15 -25.82
N LYS A 115 9.79 -20.22 -25.40
CA LYS A 115 10.07 -21.38 -26.26
C LYS A 115 8.88 -22.34 -26.32
N ARG A 116 8.06 -22.39 -25.28
CA ARG A 116 6.94 -23.35 -25.18
C ARG A 116 5.56 -22.71 -25.38
N ALA A 117 5.48 -21.38 -25.50
CA ALA A 117 4.23 -20.64 -25.57
C ALA A 117 3.26 -20.98 -24.41
N VAL A 118 3.82 -21.34 -23.25
CA VAL A 118 3.04 -21.66 -22.04
C VAL A 118 3.16 -20.50 -21.07
N VAL A 119 1.99 -20.02 -20.62
CA VAL A 119 1.86 -19.19 -19.41
C VAL A 119 1.44 -20.13 -18.28
N LEU A 120 2.31 -20.34 -17.30
CA LEU A 120 2.01 -21.22 -16.17
C LEU A 120 1.34 -20.40 -15.05
N GLY A 121 0.05 -20.67 -14.78
CA GLY A 121 -0.72 -20.05 -13.69
C GLY A 121 -1.04 -18.56 -13.88
N LEU A 122 -1.72 -17.97 -12.88
CA LEU A 122 -1.85 -16.52 -12.75
C LEU A 122 -0.45 -15.92 -12.46
N PRO A 123 -0.12 -14.70 -12.92
CA PRO A 123 1.15 -14.05 -12.56
C PRO A 123 1.27 -13.78 -11.04
N PHE A 124 0.14 -13.67 -10.33
CA PHE A 124 0.02 -13.33 -8.91
C PHE A 124 0.61 -14.34 -7.92
N PRO A 125 0.41 -15.66 -8.02
CA PRO A 125 1.09 -16.64 -7.16
C PRO A 125 2.64 -16.64 -7.29
N ARG A 126 3.22 -15.88 -8.24
CA ARG A 126 4.68 -15.68 -8.35
C ARG A 126 5.16 -14.33 -7.80
N ILE A 127 4.25 -13.40 -7.47
CA ILE A 127 4.55 -12.16 -6.74
C ILE A 127 5.01 -12.50 -5.30
N GLY A 128 4.72 -13.72 -4.84
CA GLY A 128 5.25 -14.30 -3.60
C GLY A 128 4.62 -13.75 -2.33
N VAL A 129 3.81 -12.70 -2.44
CA VAL A 129 3.23 -11.99 -1.30
C VAL A 129 1.73 -11.92 -1.46
N MET A 130 1.03 -12.31 -0.40
CA MET A 130 -0.41 -12.13 -0.26
C MET A 130 -0.66 -11.22 0.93
N SER A 131 -1.52 -10.24 0.70
CA SER A 131 -2.11 -9.41 1.76
C SER A 131 -3.56 -9.83 1.93
N PHE A 132 -4.03 -9.77 3.16
CA PHE A 132 -5.39 -10.17 3.54
C PHE A 132 -6.13 -8.98 4.13
N GLY A 133 -7.45 -8.98 3.97
CA GLY A 133 -8.32 -7.96 4.53
C GLY A 133 -9.60 -8.56 5.07
N ALA A 134 -10.12 -7.98 6.15
CA ALA A 134 -11.44 -8.26 6.69
C ALA A 134 -12.16 -6.94 6.94
N LEU A 135 -13.43 -6.88 6.54
CA LEU A 135 -14.26 -5.70 6.71
C LEU A 135 -15.58 -6.09 7.32
N VAL A 136 -15.97 -5.36 8.37
CA VAL A 136 -17.31 -5.40 8.96
C VAL A 136 -17.91 -4.01 8.80
N VAL A 137 -19.18 -3.96 8.41
CA VAL A 137 -19.93 -2.70 8.32
C VAL A 137 -21.23 -2.83 9.09
N GLU A 138 -21.65 -1.73 9.68
CA GLU A 138 -22.98 -1.54 10.24
C GLU A 138 -23.76 -0.62 9.30
N VAL A 139 -25.00 -0.99 8.98
CA VAL A 139 -25.84 -0.24 8.06
C VAL A 139 -27.20 0.08 8.69
N GLU A 140 -27.71 1.26 8.36
CA GLU A 140 -29.08 1.68 8.61
C GLU A 140 -29.80 1.78 7.27
N ILE A 141 -31.05 1.29 7.21
CA ILE A 141 -31.83 1.25 5.99
C ILE A 141 -33.17 1.92 6.23
N ASP A 142 -33.47 2.92 5.42
CA ASP A 142 -34.80 3.52 5.37
C ASP A 142 -35.72 2.63 4.53
N GLU A 143 -36.68 1.96 5.17
CA GLU A 143 -37.63 1.05 4.51
C GLU A 143 -38.56 1.73 3.51
N ILE A 144 -38.74 3.06 3.62
CA ILE A 144 -39.63 3.83 2.72
C ILE A 144 -38.88 4.19 1.42
N THR A 145 -37.60 4.54 1.52
CA THR A 145 -36.83 5.05 0.38
C THR A 145 -35.81 4.04 -0.17
N GLY A 146 -35.50 3.00 0.59
CA GLY A 146 -34.38 2.09 0.33
C GLY A 146 -33.01 2.72 0.56
N HIS A 147 -32.94 3.91 1.15
CA HIS A 147 -31.65 4.57 1.41
C HIS A 147 -30.83 3.78 2.42
N VAL A 148 -29.59 3.43 2.05
CA VAL A 148 -28.63 2.71 2.89
C VAL A 148 -27.58 3.68 3.39
N ARG A 149 -27.45 3.82 4.71
CA ARG A 149 -26.39 4.57 5.37
C ARG A 149 -25.44 3.59 6.05
N VAL A 150 -24.15 3.66 5.76
CA VAL A 150 -23.14 2.92 6.53
C VAL A 150 -22.83 3.74 7.78
N SER A 151 -23.28 3.30 8.95
CA SER A 151 -23.10 4.05 10.20
C SER A 151 -21.71 3.86 10.79
N ARG A 152 -21.16 2.64 10.68
CA ARG A 152 -19.84 2.27 11.22
C ARG A 152 -19.14 1.26 10.34
N ALA A 153 -17.81 1.27 10.37
CA ALA A 153 -17.00 0.26 9.70
C ALA A 153 -15.77 -0.11 10.53
N TRP A 154 -15.39 -1.39 10.49
CA TRP A 154 -14.16 -1.93 11.04
C TRP A 154 -13.39 -2.62 9.93
N SER A 155 -12.25 -2.07 9.55
CA SER A 155 -11.47 -2.54 8.41
C SER A 155 -10.07 -2.97 8.86
N ALA A 156 -9.81 -4.27 8.81
CA ALA A 156 -8.54 -4.87 9.20
C ALA A 156 -7.73 -5.29 7.98
N LEU A 157 -6.51 -4.79 7.83
CA LEU A 157 -5.61 -5.13 6.72
C LEU A 157 -4.29 -5.71 7.21
N ASP A 158 -3.90 -6.87 6.67
CA ASP A 158 -2.55 -7.40 6.77
C ASP A 158 -1.63 -6.65 5.81
N VAL A 159 -0.77 -5.81 6.38
CA VAL A 159 0.21 -5.00 5.65
C VAL A 159 1.64 -5.50 5.86
N GLY A 160 1.80 -6.68 6.45
CA GLY A 160 3.08 -7.22 6.87
C GLY A 160 3.69 -6.45 8.05
N ARG A 161 4.31 -5.32 7.74
CA ARG A 161 4.79 -4.34 8.72
C ARG A 161 4.45 -2.95 8.23
N ALA A 162 3.85 -2.14 9.09
CA ALA A 162 3.51 -0.77 8.76
C ALA A 162 4.78 0.10 8.73
N ILE A 163 5.22 0.49 7.54
CA ILE A 163 6.33 1.44 7.38
C ILE A 163 5.95 2.81 7.99
N ASN A 164 4.71 3.24 7.74
CA ASN A 164 4.13 4.42 8.34
C ASN A 164 2.67 4.10 8.72
N PRO A 165 2.37 3.83 10.00
CA PRO A 165 1.03 3.46 10.46
C PRO A 165 -0.05 4.47 10.06
N THR A 166 0.22 5.77 10.19
CA THR A 166 -0.74 6.83 9.82
C THR A 166 -1.08 6.81 8.33
N LEU A 167 -0.10 6.58 7.46
CA LEU A 167 -0.39 6.47 6.02
C LEU A 167 -1.14 5.18 5.68
N VAL A 168 -0.95 4.10 6.46
CA VAL A 168 -1.72 2.88 6.31
C VAL A 168 -3.18 3.11 6.71
N GLU A 169 -3.44 3.79 7.83
CA GLU A 169 -4.79 4.18 8.26
C GLU A 169 -5.50 5.01 7.18
N VAL A 170 -4.82 6.02 6.63
CA VAL A 170 -5.37 6.83 5.52
C VAL A 170 -5.69 6.00 4.28
N GLN A 171 -4.89 4.98 3.95
CA GLN A 171 -5.19 4.07 2.84
C GLN A 171 -6.40 3.18 3.15
N ILE A 172 -6.53 2.68 4.38
CA ILE A 172 -7.68 1.88 4.83
C ILE A 172 -8.97 2.71 4.71
N GLU A 173 -8.97 3.93 5.23
CA GLU A 173 -10.10 4.84 5.20
C GLU A 173 -10.44 5.24 3.76
N GLY A 174 -9.45 5.68 2.97
CA GLY A 174 -9.67 6.07 1.58
C GLY A 174 -10.23 4.93 0.73
N ALA A 175 -9.78 3.70 0.97
CA ALA A 175 -10.30 2.51 0.29
C ALA A 175 -11.76 2.21 0.67
N LEU A 176 -12.15 2.43 1.94
CA LEU A 176 -13.54 2.33 2.36
C LEU A 176 -14.40 3.41 1.68
N VAL A 177 -13.97 4.67 1.69
CA VAL A 177 -14.69 5.79 1.06
C VAL A 177 -14.91 5.55 -0.43
N GLN A 178 -13.85 5.17 -1.16
CA GLN A 178 -13.95 4.82 -2.57
C GLN A 178 -14.84 3.58 -2.77
N GLY A 179 -14.80 2.64 -1.82
CA GLY A 179 -15.63 1.46 -1.82
C GLY A 179 -17.12 1.74 -1.68
N LEU A 180 -17.49 2.72 -0.85
CA LEU A 180 -18.87 3.19 -0.70
C LEU A 180 -19.40 3.71 -2.03
N GLY A 181 -18.56 4.40 -2.80
CA GLY A 181 -18.86 4.90 -4.14
C GLY A 181 -19.40 3.81 -5.04
N TYR A 182 -18.56 2.83 -5.42
CA TYR A 182 -18.98 1.76 -6.33
C TYR A 182 -20.04 0.82 -5.73
N ALA A 183 -20.13 0.75 -4.40
CA ALA A 183 -21.12 -0.09 -3.72
C ALA A 183 -22.54 0.50 -3.77
N LEU A 184 -22.70 1.82 -3.65
CA LEU A 184 -24.00 2.45 -3.38
C LEU A 184 -24.39 3.55 -4.39
N PHE A 185 -23.44 4.21 -5.06
CA PHE A 185 -23.71 5.46 -5.77
C PHE A 185 -23.19 5.50 -7.22
N GLU A 186 -21.97 5.03 -7.45
CA GLU A 186 -21.24 5.25 -8.69
C GLU A 186 -21.66 4.27 -9.79
N GLU A 187 -22.30 4.81 -10.83
CA GLU A 187 -22.71 4.05 -12.02
C GLU A 187 -22.41 4.84 -13.28
N MET A 188 -21.76 4.22 -14.27
CA MET A 188 -21.64 4.78 -15.61
C MET A 188 -22.87 4.39 -16.43
N VAL A 189 -23.69 5.37 -16.79
CA VAL A 189 -24.94 5.17 -17.54
C VAL A 189 -24.69 5.40 -19.03
N TRP A 190 -24.93 4.39 -19.85
CA TRP A 190 -24.70 4.44 -21.29
C TRP A 190 -26.02 4.59 -22.06
N ASP A 191 -26.08 5.57 -22.95
CA ASP A 191 -27.10 5.70 -23.98
C ASP A 191 -26.48 5.33 -25.33
N SER A 192 -26.73 4.09 -25.75
CA SER A 192 -26.04 3.46 -26.88
C SER A 192 -24.52 3.45 -26.66
N GLY A 193 -23.75 4.26 -27.40
CA GLY A 193 -22.30 4.40 -27.26
C GLY A 193 -21.86 5.65 -26.49
N ARG A 194 -22.79 6.45 -25.98
CA ARG A 194 -22.50 7.72 -25.31
C ARG A 194 -22.65 7.55 -23.79
N LEU A 195 -21.66 8.01 -23.04
CA LEU A 195 -21.79 8.13 -21.59
C LEU A 195 -22.77 9.28 -21.29
N SER A 196 -23.89 8.95 -20.65
CA SER A 196 -24.99 9.88 -20.38
C SER A 196 -24.74 10.77 -19.16
N ASN A 197 -23.91 10.32 -18.23
CA ASN A 197 -23.56 11.03 -17.00
C ASN A 197 -22.04 11.30 -16.86
N PRO A 198 -21.39 11.99 -17.81
CA PRO A 198 -19.93 12.18 -17.80
C PRO A 198 -19.45 13.25 -16.81
N THR A 199 -20.34 13.82 -16.00
CA THR A 199 -20.03 14.92 -15.06
C THR A 199 -20.12 14.42 -13.62
N LEU A 200 -19.37 15.04 -12.70
CA LEU A 200 -19.47 14.76 -11.26
C LEU A 200 -20.82 15.19 -10.65
N MET A 201 -21.66 15.91 -11.42
CA MET A 201 -23.03 16.18 -10.99
C MET A 201 -23.88 14.92 -11.12
N ASP A 202 -23.70 14.13 -12.18
CA ASP A 202 -24.57 12.98 -12.50
C ASP A 202 -23.92 11.63 -12.19
N TYR A 203 -22.58 11.56 -12.19
CA TYR A 203 -21.80 10.45 -11.63
C TYR A 203 -21.54 10.74 -10.15
N LYS A 204 -22.32 10.08 -9.29
CA LYS A 204 -22.42 10.41 -7.86
C LYS A 204 -21.25 9.80 -7.08
N VAL A 205 -20.17 10.57 -6.95
CA VAL A 205 -19.12 10.26 -5.96
C VAL A 205 -19.67 10.59 -4.56
N PRO A 206 -19.46 9.73 -3.55
CA PRO A 206 -19.85 10.02 -2.17
C PRO A 206 -19.28 11.36 -1.69
N THR A 207 -20.08 12.12 -0.95
CA THR A 207 -19.63 13.32 -0.25
C THR A 207 -19.38 13.02 1.22
N ILE A 208 -18.95 14.01 1.98
CA ILE A 208 -18.67 13.84 3.41
C ILE A 208 -19.91 13.41 4.22
N VAL A 209 -21.12 13.68 3.74
CA VAL A 209 -22.35 13.35 4.48
C VAL A 209 -22.73 11.87 4.37
N GLU A 210 -22.20 11.16 3.37
CA GLU A 210 -22.37 9.71 3.20
C GLU A 210 -21.33 8.89 3.98
N MET A 211 -20.38 9.54 4.66
CA MET A 211 -19.30 8.87 5.37
C MET A 211 -19.79 8.22 6.67
N PRO A 212 -19.22 7.08 7.07
CA PRO A 212 -19.51 6.48 8.37
C PRO A 212 -19.15 7.43 9.51
N ASP A 213 -19.93 7.38 10.59
CA ASP A 213 -19.66 8.16 11.81
C ASP A 213 -18.36 7.69 12.49
N VAL A 214 -18.05 6.39 12.33
CA VAL A 214 -16.86 5.75 12.89
C VAL A 214 -16.24 4.83 11.83
N ILE A 215 -14.95 5.02 11.57
CA ILE A 215 -14.12 4.12 10.79
C ILE A 215 -12.98 3.64 11.70
N GLU A 216 -13.03 2.38 12.09
CA GLU A 216 -11.97 1.73 12.86
C GLU A 216 -10.97 1.07 11.91
N SER A 217 -9.83 1.72 11.71
CA SER A 217 -8.71 1.22 10.92
C SER A 217 -7.84 0.29 11.76
N ILE A 218 -7.77 -0.99 11.38
CA ILE A 218 -7.03 -2.02 12.12
C ILE A 218 -5.83 -2.48 11.29
N ILE A 219 -4.63 -2.16 11.75
CA ILE A 219 -3.38 -2.62 11.16
C ILE A 219 -3.06 -4.01 11.70
N VAL A 220 -2.99 -5.00 10.82
CA VAL A 220 -2.52 -6.35 11.14
C VAL A 220 -1.09 -6.49 10.63
N GLU A 221 -0.16 -6.81 11.53
CA GLU A 221 1.24 -7.03 11.20
C GLU A 221 1.57 -8.52 11.18
N SER A 222 1.76 -9.07 9.98
CA SER A 222 2.28 -10.42 9.72
C SER A 222 3.50 -10.33 8.79
N PRO A 223 4.69 -10.03 9.33
CA PRO A 223 5.86 -9.63 8.54
C PRO A 223 6.19 -10.60 7.41
N GLU A 224 6.31 -10.08 6.19
CA GLU A 224 6.72 -10.83 5.01
C GLU A 224 8.25 -10.97 4.97
N PRO A 225 8.83 -12.18 5.03
CA PRO A 225 10.28 -12.37 5.07
C PRO A 225 11.06 -11.63 3.99
N ASP A 226 10.51 -11.56 2.77
CA ASP A 226 11.15 -10.93 1.63
C ASP A 226 10.83 -9.42 1.51
N GLY A 227 9.87 -8.92 2.31
CA GLY A 227 9.45 -7.51 2.29
C GLY A 227 10.46 -6.59 2.95
N PRO A 228 10.52 -5.30 2.55
CA PRO A 228 11.43 -4.36 3.18
C PRO A 228 10.99 -4.17 4.64
N PHE A 229 11.86 -4.60 5.56
CA PHE A 229 11.56 -4.68 7.00
C PHE A 229 10.36 -5.55 7.39
N GLY A 230 9.84 -6.38 6.47
CA GLY A 230 8.60 -7.15 6.68
C GLY A 230 7.35 -6.58 6.00
N ALA A 231 7.46 -5.44 5.30
CA ALA A 231 6.29 -4.74 4.76
C ALA A 231 5.72 -5.38 3.47
N LYS A 232 4.40 -5.26 3.29
CA LYS A 232 3.64 -5.63 2.08
C LYS A 232 3.00 -4.39 1.44
N GLY A 233 2.24 -4.60 0.37
CA GLY A 233 1.37 -3.56 -0.20
C GLY A 233 0.09 -3.35 0.60
N ALA A 234 -0.42 -2.12 0.64
CA ALA A 234 -1.65 -1.74 1.36
C ALA A 234 -2.65 -0.94 0.49
N GLY A 235 -2.35 -0.69 -0.78
CA GLY A 235 -3.08 0.30 -1.59
C GLY A 235 -4.45 -0.14 -2.07
N GLU A 236 -4.62 -1.42 -2.44
CA GLU A 236 -5.85 -1.89 -3.09
C GLU A 236 -6.65 -2.88 -2.23
N ILE A 237 -6.13 -3.39 -1.13
CA ILE A 237 -6.78 -4.50 -0.42
C ILE A 237 -8.07 -4.03 0.27
N GLY A 238 -8.06 -2.81 0.83
CA GLY A 238 -9.17 -2.26 1.61
C GLY A 238 -10.49 -2.10 0.84
N ILE A 239 -10.44 -1.90 -0.48
CA ILE A 239 -11.65 -1.61 -1.26
C ILE A 239 -12.45 -2.88 -1.61
N ASN A 240 -11.77 -4.03 -1.72
CA ASN A 240 -12.32 -5.24 -2.32
C ASN A 240 -13.56 -5.78 -1.60
N ALA A 241 -13.59 -5.68 -0.27
CA ALA A 241 -14.64 -6.26 0.55
C ALA A 241 -15.85 -5.32 0.73
N VAL A 242 -15.76 -4.05 0.32
CA VAL A 242 -16.74 -3.02 0.72
C VAL A 242 -18.14 -3.34 0.23
N ALA A 243 -18.32 -3.54 -1.08
CA ALA A 243 -19.64 -3.85 -1.62
C ALA A 243 -20.22 -5.17 -1.09
N ALA A 244 -19.38 -6.19 -0.88
CA ALA A 244 -19.83 -7.47 -0.35
C ALA A 244 -20.26 -7.38 1.12
N ALA A 245 -19.52 -6.63 1.94
CA ALA A 245 -19.85 -6.39 3.34
C ALA A 245 -21.20 -5.65 3.45
N ILE A 246 -21.40 -4.60 2.65
CA ILE A 246 -22.65 -3.84 2.62
C ILE A 246 -23.82 -4.71 2.12
N ALA A 247 -23.64 -5.48 1.04
CA ALA A 247 -24.68 -6.37 0.52
C ALA A 247 -25.10 -7.44 1.55
N ASN A 248 -24.13 -7.98 2.30
CA ASN A 248 -24.41 -8.92 3.39
C ASN A 248 -25.14 -8.25 4.56
N ALA A 249 -24.77 -7.01 4.91
CA ALA A 249 -25.44 -6.25 5.97
C ALA A 249 -26.89 -5.89 5.59
N ILE A 250 -27.14 -5.50 4.33
CA ILE A 250 -28.50 -5.28 3.82
C ILE A 250 -29.33 -6.55 3.91
N ASN A 251 -28.77 -7.67 3.45
CA ASN A 251 -29.44 -8.97 3.53
C ASN A 251 -29.73 -9.40 4.97
N GLN A 252 -28.81 -9.13 5.91
CA GLN A 252 -29.03 -9.41 7.32
C GLN A 252 -30.15 -8.55 7.92
N ALA A 253 -30.22 -7.28 7.55
CA ALA A 253 -31.21 -6.34 8.08
C ALA A 253 -32.61 -6.56 7.48
N THR A 254 -32.70 -7.03 6.23
CA THR A 254 -33.95 -6.97 5.45
C THR A 254 -34.40 -8.31 4.86
N GLY A 255 -33.52 -9.30 4.80
CA GLY A 255 -33.72 -10.55 4.05
C GLY A 255 -33.56 -10.41 2.53
N ALA A 256 -33.42 -9.18 2.00
CA ALA A 256 -33.24 -8.94 0.58
C ALA A 256 -31.77 -9.13 0.17
N ARG A 257 -31.54 -9.98 -0.83
CA ARG A 257 -30.20 -10.30 -1.32
C ARG A 257 -29.90 -9.57 -2.63
N HIS A 258 -28.93 -8.64 -2.60
CA HIS A 258 -28.50 -7.88 -3.77
C HIS A 258 -27.29 -8.52 -4.46
N TYR A 259 -27.36 -8.65 -5.79
CA TYR A 259 -26.29 -9.18 -6.65
C TYR A 259 -25.83 -8.20 -7.73
N HIS A 260 -26.39 -6.99 -7.75
CA HIS A 260 -26.10 -5.97 -8.74
C HIS A 260 -25.62 -4.70 -8.03
N LEU A 261 -24.48 -4.18 -8.48
CA LEU A 261 -23.92 -2.91 -8.03
C LEU A 261 -24.18 -1.81 -9.06
N PRO A 262 -24.24 -0.54 -8.62
CA PRO A 262 -24.38 -0.14 -7.22
C PRO A 262 -25.75 -0.54 -6.64
N MET A 263 -25.84 -0.72 -5.33
CA MET A 263 -27.07 -0.92 -4.57
C MET A 263 -27.72 0.43 -4.29
N THR A 264 -28.16 1.11 -5.35
CA THR A 264 -28.86 2.39 -5.25
C THR A 264 -30.12 2.25 -4.40
N SER A 265 -30.62 3.36 -3.84
CA SER A 265 -31.84 3.35 -3.01
C SER A 265 -33.03 2.72 -3.72
N GLU A 266 -33.20 2.98 -5.02
CA GLU A 266 -34.22 2.35 -5.86
C GLU A 266 -34.05 0.82 -5.92
N ARG A 267 -32.83 0.32 -6.13
CA ARG A 267 -32.56 -1.13 -6.21
C ARG A 267 -32.76 -1.81 -4.87
N VAL A 268 -32.39 -1.15 -3.78
CA VAL A 268 -32.63 -1.64 -2.41
C VAL A 268 -34.12 -1.68 -2.11
N LEU A 269 -34.86 -0.61 -2.38
CA LEU A 269 -36.31 -0.55 -2.19
C LEU A 269 -37.04 -1.62 -3.02
N ASN A 270 -36.67 -1.81 -4.28
CA ASN A 270 -37.23 -2.87 -5.11
C ASN A 270 -36.95 -4.27 -4.53
N GLY A 271 -35.77 -4.46 -3.95
CA GLY A 271 -35.42 -5.66 -3.19
C GLY A 271 -36.39 -5.90 -2.04
N LEU A 272 -36.57 -4.89 -1.17
CA LEU A 272 -37.49 -4.91 -0.02
C LEU A 272 -38.91 -5.27 -0.42
N LEU A 273 -39.42 -4.65 -1.48
CA LEU A 273 -40.79 -4.85 -1.97
C LEU A 273 -40.99 -6.23 -2.62
N SER A 274 -39.93 -6.87 -3.11
CA SER A 274 -39.98 -8.16 -3.80
C SER A 274 -39.75 -9.35 -2.86
N SER A 275 -39.04 -9.15 -1.76
CA SER A 275 -38.94 -10.14 -0.68
C SER A 275 -40.28 -10.21 0.07
N GLU A 276 -41.01 -11.33 -0.03
CA GLU A 276 -42.20 -11.54 0.80
C GLU A 276 -41.82 -11.36 2.29
N PRO A 277 -42.66 -10.69 3.10
CA PRO A 277 -42.33 -10.47 4.49
C PRO A 277 -42.23 -11.82 5.21
N HIS A 278 -41.01 -12.18 5.61
CA HIS A 278 -40.80 -13.25 6.58
C HIS A 278 -41.41 -12.80 7.91
N ARG A 279 -42.67 -13.17 8.13
CA ARG A 279 -43.33 -13.18 9.43
C ARG A 279 -42.72 -14.24 10.35
#